data_AF-K0TE09-F1
#
_entry.id   AF-K0TE09-F1
#
_cell.length_a   1.000
_cell.length_b   1.000
_cell.length_c   1.000
_cell.angle_alpha   90.00
_cell.angle_beta   90.00
_cell.angle_gamma   90.00
#
_symmetry.space_group_name_H-M   'P 1'
#
loop_
_entity.id
_entity.type
_entity.pdbx_description
1 polymer ?
#
loop_
_entity_poly.entity_id
_entity_poly.type
_entity_poly.pdbx_seq_one_letter_code
_entity_poly.pdbx_strand_id
1 'polypeptide(L)'
;ENDSLLTDANRLESATKEKKKKKKDPLSDIEKLRESYKGNLFLVLEYVSHDLTGLLDMAFRFNDIQVKSITKQLLEVLDFMHQRDYVHRDLKTSNILITDKFEVKLADFGLARCLKDSRVFVGDSSGHKSNNPEFTNKVITLWYRPPELLLGETCYGTAVDLWSAGCILAEIILGRPIFTGKTEIDQLKLIFDIVGTPTKESWEGFNKLKLIRTGEVTIGKAKQFRLREKYAEKFTERMQPSSALSLLEKLLELNPTRRFTAKNALGHRYFQTEPMAPEDPSRLGRIDIGGEAGFHEFQTKKRRREAKVVAKKAEEDAKVMGKSSDQQKEAFDEAYRHYLATGGLESKIQRPKKRMSR
;
A
#
# COMPACT_ATOMS: atom_id res chain seq x y z
N GLU A 1 -29.63 57.44 17.87
CA GLU A 1 -29.15 56.64 16.72
C GLU A 1 -28.04 55.63 17.06
N ASN A 2 -27.34 55.73 18.19
CA ASN A 2 -26.28 54.77 18.55
C ASN A 2 -26.73 53.51 19.32
N ASP A 3 -27.95 53.45 19.84
CA ASP A 3 -28.44 52.27 20.59
C ASP A 3 -29.03 51.17 19.70
N SER A 4 -29.52 51.49 18.49
CA SER A 4 -30.09 50.47 17.60
C SER A 4 -29.02 49.66 16.84
N LEU A 5 -27.83 50.26 16.63
CA LEU A 5 -26.70 49.59 15.95
C LEU A 5 -26.03 48.54 16.84
N LEU A 6 -26.02 48.71 18.17
CA LEU A 6 -25.47 47.73 19.11
C LEU A 6 -26.35 46.49 19.24
N THR A 7 -27.68 46.65 19.17
CA THR A 7 -28.63 45.53 19.20
C THR A 7 -28.60 44.66 17.96
N ASP A 8 -28.30 45.25 16.78
CA ASP A 8 -28.19 44.50 15.53
C ASP A 8 -26.85 43.78 15.39
N ALA A 9 -25.75 44.37 15.89
CA ALA A 9 -24.45 43.70 15.94
C ALA A 9 -24.47 42.46 16.88
N ASN A 10 -25.13 42.57 18.04
CA ASN A 10 -25.29 41.45 18.97
C ASN A 10 -26.23 40.36 18.43
N ARG A 11 -27.27 40.72 17.67
CA ARG A 11 -28.14 39.76 16.99
C ARG A 11 -27.46 39.02 15.83
N LEU A 12 -26.58 39.70 15.09
CA LEU A 12 -25.73 39.07 14.07
C LEU A 12 -24.66 38.16 14.68
N GLU A 13 -24.09 38.52 15.84
CA GLU A 13 -23.15 37.68 16.58
C GLU A 13 -23.84 36.42 17.17
N SER A 14 -25.06 36.55 17.69
CA SER A 14 -25.84 35.40 18.15
C SER A 14 -26.31 34.53 16.97
N ALA A 15 -26.67 35.12 15.82
CA ALA A 15 -27.07 34.38 14.62
C ALA A 15 -25.89 33.70 13.90
N THR A 16 -24.66 34.22 14.05
CA THR A 16 -23.42 33.56 13.58
C THR A 16 -22.91 32.51 14.58
N LYS A 17 -23.16 32.69 15.89
CA LYS A 17 -22.91 31.66 16.92
C LYS A 17 -23.93 30.50 16.84
N GLU A 18 -25.20 30.74 16.49
CA GLU A 18 -26.21 29.70 16.22
C GLU A 18 -26.10 29.04 14.83
N LYS A 19 -25.33 29.64 13.91
CA LYS A 19 -24.92 29.00 12.65
C LYS A 19 -23.56 28.30 12.72
N LYS A 20 -23.01 28.05 13.92
CA LYS A 20 -22.29 26.79 14.14
C LYS A 20 -23.33 25.68 14.08
N LYS A 21 -23.77 25.32 12.87
CA LYS A 21 -24.33 24.00 12.57
C LYS A 21 -23.47 23.03 13.37
N LYS A 22 -24.02 22.40 14.41
CA LYS A 22 -23.52 21.11 14.88
C LYS A 22 -23.32 20.35 13.58
N LYS A 23 -22.07 20.18 13.13
CA LYS A 23 -21.78 19.29 12.01
C LYS A 23 -22.35 17.98 12.51
N LYS A 24 -23.53 17.61 12.00
CA LYS A 24 -24.16 16.33 12.30
C LYS A 24 -23.05 15.32 12.13
N ASP A 25 -22.77 14.56 13.18
CA ASP A 25 -21.76 13.53 13.11
C ASP A 25 -22.18 12.58 11.97
N PRO A 26 -21.42 12.52 10.87
CA PRO A 26 -21.80 11.69 9.73
C PRO A 26 -21.98 10.23 10.13
N LEU A 27 -21.28 9.75 11.17
CA LEU A 27 -21.45 8.40 11.68
C LEU A 27 -22.86 8.16 12.23
N SER A 28 -23.41 9.13 12.98
CA SER A 28 -24.74 8.99 13.58
C SER A 28 -25.87 8.90 12.55
N ASP A 29 -25.70 9.54 11.39
CA ASP A 29 -26.66 9.43 10.28
C ASP A 29 -26.48 8.08 9.55
N ILE A 30 -25.25 7.55 9.43
CA ILE A 30 -24.97 6.23 8.83
C ILE A 30 -25.51 5.08 9.70
N GLU A 31 -25.36 5.13 11.01
CA GLU A 31 -25.87 4.12 11.94
C GLU A 31 -27.39 4.01 11.87
N LYS A 32 -28.08 5.16 11.88
CA LYS A 32 -29.54 5.22 11.70
C LYS A 32 -29.99 4.70 10.32
N LEU A 33 -29.20 4.98 9.28
CA LEU A 33 -29.45 4.43 7.94
C LEU A 33 -29.32 2.90 7.94
N ARG A 34 -28.31 2.36 8.64
CA ARG A 34 -28.07 0.90 8.72
C ARG A 34 -29.19 0.16 9.45
N GLU A 35 -29.73 0.73 10.52
CA GLU A 35 -30.81 0.11 11.30
C GLU A 35 -32.15 0.07 10.55
N SER A 36 -32.40 1.07 9.69
CA SER A 36 -33.69 1.22 8.99
C SER A 36 -33.71 0.67 7.56
N TYR A 37 -32.53 0.47 6.94
CA TYR A 37 -32.42 0.09 5.53
C TYR A 37 -32.23 -1.41 5.34
N LYS A 38 -33.19 -2.07 4.67
CA LYS A 38 -33.17 -3.52 4.35
C LYS A 38 -32.47 -3.87 3.03
N GLY A 39 -31.79 -2.91 2.39
CA GLY A 39 -31.12 -3.08 1.09
C GLY A 39 -29.60 -3.10 1.19
N ASN A 40 -28.94 -3.21 0.03
CA ASN A 40 -27.48 -3.06 -0.07
C ASN A 40 -27.08 -1.58 -0.02
N LEU A 41 -26.10 -1.26 0.83
CA LEU A 41 -25.48 0.07 0.88
C LEU A 41 -24.24 0.10 -0.02
N PHE A 42 -24.15 1.15 -0.84
CA PHE A 42 -23.04 1.34 -1.77
C PHE A 42 -22.31 2.64 -1.46
N LEU A 43 -20.98 2.58 -1.37
CA LEU A 43 -20.12 3.76 -1.28
C LEU A 43 -19.74 4.20 -2.69
N VAL A 44 -20.14 5.42 -3.08
CA VAL A 44 -19.82 5.98 -4.39
C VAL A 44 -18.59 6.89 -4.25
N LEU A 45 -17.53 6.55 -4.97
CA LEU A 45 -16.24 7.25 -4.95
C LEU A 45 -15.84 7.68 -6.36
N GLU A 46 -14.85 8.56 -6.43
CA GLU A 46 -14.14 8.85 -7.68
C GLU A 46 -13.53 7.57 -8.26
N TYR A 47 -13.62 7.42 -9.58
CA TYR A 47 -12.91 6.37 -10.30
C TYR A 47 -11.48 6.83 -10.63
N VAL A 48 -10.49 6.03 -10.24
CA VAL A 48 -9.08 6.23 -10.56
C VAL A 48 -8.62 5.09 -11.47
N SER A 49 -7.98 5.42 -12.59
CA SER A 49 -7.66 4.47 -13.67
C SER A 49 -6.75 3.31 -13.26
N HIS A 50 -5.81 3.52 -12.33
CA HIS A 50 -4.80 2.51 -12.02
C HIS A 50 -4.61 2.34 -10.52
N ASP A 51 -4.04 1.19 -10.16
CA ASP A 51 -3.34 0.99 -8.89
C ASP A 51 -1.89 0.56 -9.15
N LEU A 52 -1.00 0.77 -8.17
CA LEU A 52 0.41 0.45 -8.36
C LEU A 52 0.64 -1.04 -8.65
N THR A 53 -0.15 -1.95 -8.06
CA THR A 53 0.00 -3.39 -8.35
C THR A 53 -0.29 -3.67 -9.82
N GLY A 54 -1.37 -3.12 -10.37
CA GLY A 54 -1.74 -3.27 -11.78
C GLY A 54 -0.64 -2.76 -12.71
N LEU A 55 -0.07 -1.59 -12.43
CA LEU A 55 1.04 -1.01 -13.22
C LEU A 55 2.30 -1.88 -13.14
N LEU A 56 2.69 -2.32 -11.94
CA LEU A 56 3.87 -3.16 -11.73
C LEU A 56 3.72 -4.55 -12.36
N ASP A 57 2.53 -5.14 -12.30
CA ASP A 57 2.23 -6.43 -12.92
C ASP A 57 2.32 -6.41 -14.45
N MET A 58 2.06 -5.24 -15.06
CA MET A 58 2.25 -4.96 -16.49
C MET A 58 3.70 -4.60 -16.83
N ALA A 59 4.61 -4.72 -15.85
CA ALA A 59 6.01 -4.31 -15.96
C ALA A 59 6.19 -2.85 -16.37
N PHE A 60 5.22 -1.96 -16.05
CA PHE A 60 5.38 -0.53 -16.24
C PHE A 60 6.63 -0.04 -15.51
N ARG A 61 7.46 0.74 -16.22
CA ARG A 61 8.75 1.22 -15.71
C ARG A 61 8.64 2.70 -15.40
N PHE A 62 8.61 3.01 -14.10
CA PHE A 62 8.69 4.37 -13.62
C PHE A 62 10.13 4.88 -13.73
N ASN A 63 10.31 6.11 -14.21
CA ASN A 63 11.59 6.81 -14.16
C ASN A 63 11.83 7.46 -12.77
N ASP A 64 13.06 7.95 -12.52
CA ASP A 64 13.46 8.55 -11.24
C ASP A 64 12.48 9.62 -10.74
N ILE A 65 12.10 10.56 -11.60
CA ILE A 65 11.22 11.69 -11.27
C ILE A 65 9.82 11.20 -10.92
N GLN A 66 9.30 10.20 -11.65
CA GLN A 66 8.00 9.60 -11.39
C GLN A 66 7.99 8.88 -10.04
N VAL A 67 8.99 8.06 -9.72
CA VAL A 67 9.06 7.40 -8.40
C VAL A 67 9.19 8.42 -7.28
N LYS A 68 10.02 9.45 -7.48
CA LYS A 68 10.19 10.54 -6.52
C LYS A 68 8.86 11.26 -6.26
N SER A 69 8.10 11.58 -7.31
CA SER A 69 6.78 12.20 -7.18
C SER A 69 5.77 11.29 -6.48
N ILE A 70 5.66 10.02 -6.88
CA ILE A 70 4.73 9.05 -6.26
C ILE A 70 5.03 8.90 -4.77
N THR A 71 6.32 8.76 -4.42
CA THR A 71 6.77 8.60 -3.03
C THR A 71 6.50 9.86 -2.22
N LYS A 72 6.75 11.05 -2.79
CA LYS A 72 6.47 12.33 -2.15
C LYS A 72 4.98 12.48 -1.83
N GLN A 73 4.12 12.26 -2.82
CA GLN A 73 2.66 12.35 -2.64
C GLN A 73 2.15 11.34 -1.60
N LEU A 74 2.65 10.09 -1.61
CA LEU A 74 2.30 9.11 -0.59
C LEU A 74 2.69 9.59 0.82
N LEU A 75 3.90 10.09 0.99
CA LEU A 75 4.38 10.59 2.28
C LEU A 75 3.62 11.84 2.73
N GLU A 76 3.19 12.72 1.82
CA GLU A 76 2.34 13.88 2.12
C GLU A 76 0.97 13.44 2.66
N VAL A 77 0.34 12.43 2.04
CA VAL A 77 -0.93 11.87 2.55
C VAL A 77 -0.73 11.23 3.93
N LEU A 78 0.37 10.50 4.13
CA LEU A 78 0.66 9.89 5.43
C LEU A 78 0.94 10.95 6.50
N ASP A 79 1.71 12.00 6.20
CA ASP A 79 1.95 13.11 7.13
C ASP A 79 0.62 13.78 7.54
N PHE A 80 -0.26 14.04 6.56
CA PHE A 80 -1.58 14.60 6.81
C PHE A 80 -2.43 13.75 7.76
N MET A 81 -2.45 12.43 7.55
CA MET A 81 -3.20 11.48 8.39
C MET A 81 -2.57 11.33 9.79
N HIS A 82 -1.25 11.19 9.84
CA HIS A 82 -0.50 10.92 11.07
C HIS A 82 -0.54 12.11 12.02
N GLN A 83 -0.56 13.35 11.51
CA GLN A 83 -0.79 14.55 12.31
C GLN A 83 -2.19 14.60 12.95
N ARG A 84 -3.13 13.80 12.45
CA ARG A 84 -4.51 13.66 12.98
C ARG A 84 -4.71 12.37 13.76
N ASP A 85 -3.61 11.70 14.14
CA ASP A 85 -3.61 10.46 14.90
C ASP A 85 -4.27 9.28 14.16
N TYR A 86 -4.40 9.31 12.83
CA TYR A 86 -4.89 8.16 12.07
C TYR A 86 -3.74 7.30 11.56
N VAL A 87 -3.87 5.97 11.71
CA VAL A 87 -2.95 4.98 11.12
C VAL A 87 -3.74 4.15 10.11
N HIS A 88 -3.18 3.95 8.92
CA HIS A 88 -3.87 3.23 7.83
C HIS A 88 -3.88 1.71 8.07
N ARG A 89 -2.75 1.11 8.46
CA ARG A 89 -2.61 -0.33 8.80
C ARG A 89 -2.93 -1.32 7.67
N ASP A 90 -2.95 -0.86 6.42
CA ASP A 90 -3.04 -1.74 5.24
C ASP A 90 -2.43 -1.09 3.99
N LEU A 91 -1.28 -0.45 4.16
CA LEU A 91 -0.52 0.04 3.01
C LEU A 91 0.05 -1.13 2.23
N LYS A 92 -0.30 -1.18 0.94
CA LYS A 92 0.18 -2.13 -0.07
C LYS A 92 -0.02 -1.48 -1.44
N THR A 93 0.68 -1.98 -2.47
CA THR A 93 0.63 -1.36 -3.80
C THR A 93 -0.78 -1.30 -4.39
N SER A 94 -1.67 -2.24 -4.09
CA SER A 94 -3.05 -2.22 -4.61
C SER A 94 -3.96 -1.19 -3.93
N ASN A 95 -3.54 -0.63 -2.80
CA ASN A 95 -4.23 0.47 -2.11
C ASN A 95 -3.68 1.85 -2.49
N ILE A 96 -2.68 1.92 -3.37
CA ILE A 96 -2.15 3.17 -3.92
C ILE A 96 -2.70 3.33 -5.32
N LEU A 97 -3.75 4.14 -5.46
CA LEU A 97 -4.36 4.46 -6.74
C LEU A 97 -3.60 5.58 -7.44
N ILE A 98 -3.51 5.53 -8.76
CA ILE A 98 -2.78 6.49 -9.58
C ILE A 98 -3.61 6.86 -10.82
N THR A 99 -3.77 8.16 -11.06
CA THR A 99 -4.43 8.66 -12.29
C THR A 99 -3.47 8.61 -13.47
N ASP A 100 -3.98 8.74 -14.69
CA ASP A 100 -3.15 8.81 -15.91
C ASP A 100 -2.13 9.97 -15.86
N LYS A 101 -2.34 10.95 -14.98
CA LYS A 101 -1.48 12.13 -14.77
C LYS A 101 -0.58 12.00 -13.53
N PHE A 102 -0.36 10.79 -13.02
CA PHE A 102 0.49 10.52 -11.86
C PHE A 102 0.03 11.14 -10.53
N GLU A 103 -1.26 11.49 -10.39
CA GLU A 103 -1.81 11.89 -9.09
C GLU A 103 -2.07 10.66 -8.23
N VAL A 104 -1.49 10.64 -7.03
CA VAL A 104 -1.60 9.52 -6.08
C VAL A 104 -2.80 9.73 -5.16
N LYS A 105 -3.60 8.67 -5.00
CA LYS A 105 -4.71 8.62 -4.05
C LYS A 105 -4.60 7.36 -3.20
N LEU A 106 -4.49 7.54 -1.90
CA LEU A 106 -4.53 6.44 -0.94
C LEU A 106 -5.98 5.95 -0.78
N ALA A 107 -6.19 4.64 -0.85
CA ALA A 107 -7.50 4.01 -0.77
C ALA A 107 -7.54 2.90 0.30
N ASP A 108 -8.75 2.39 0.56
CA ASP A 108 -9.03 1.30 1.50
C ASP A 108 -8.66 1.58 2.96
N PHE A 109 -9.41 2.49 3.57
CA PHE A 109 -9.33 2.82 4.98
C PHE A 109 -10.08 1.82 5.88
N GLY A 110 -10.45 0.63 5.38
CA GLY A 110 -11.25 -0.35 6.12
C GLY A 110 -10.58 -0.86 7.40
N LEU A 111 -9.24 -0.83 7.45
CA LEU A 111 -8.44 -1.16 8.62
C LEU A 111 -7.88 0.09 9.33
N ALA A 112 -8.18 1.30 8.87
CA ALA A 112 -7.65 2.52 9.47
C ALA A 112 -8.21 2.72 10.89
N ARG A 113 -7.42 3.37 11.77
CA ARG A 113 -7.86 3.64 13.14
C ARG A 113 -7.24 4.92 13.71
N CYS A 114 -8.02 5.63 14.51
CA CYS A 114 -7.56 6.76 15.30
C CYS A 114 -6.85 6.26 16.58
N LEU A 115 -5.62 6.71 16.82
CA LEU A 115 -4.83 6.39 18.01
C LEU A 115 -5.41 7.01 19.28
N LYS A 116 -6.25 8.05 19.18
CA LYS A 116 -6.95 8.64 20.33
C LYS A 116 -8.12 7.77 20.78
N ASP A 117 -8.91 7.25 19.85
CA ASP A 117 -10.09 6.43 20.18
C ASP A 117 -9.67 5.12 20.85
N SER A 118 -8.55 4.53 20.45
CA SER A 118 -8.02 3.31 21.09
C SER A 118 -7.50 3.52 22.51
N ARG A 119 -7.17 4.75 22.92
CA ARG A 119 -6.82 5.05 24.33
C ARG A 119 -8.04 4.99 25.24
N VAL A 120 -9.25 5.05 24.68
CA VAL A 120 -10.52 5.03 25.43
C VAL A 120 -10.99 3.59 25.71
N PHE A 121 -10.56 2.61 24.92
CA PHE A 121 -11.00 1.20 25.06
C PHE A 121 -10.11 0.32 25.94
N VAL A 122 -8.96 0.80 26.40
CA VAL A 122 -8.09 0.05 27.33
C VAL A 122 -8.41 0.46 28.77
N GLY A 123 -9.62 0.12 29.19
CA GLY A 123 -9.95 -0.05 30.59
C GLY A 123 -9.91 -1.54 30.88
N ASP A 124 -8.76 -2.05 31.31
CA ASP A 124 -8.71 -3.35 31.99
C ASP A 124 -9.61 -3.28 33.24
N SER A 125 -10.43 -4.31 33.47
CA SER A 125 -11.20 -4.56 34.70
C SER A 125 -10.38 -4.50 36.00
N SER A 126 -9.05 -4.36 35.93
CA SER A 126 -8.10 -4.19 37.04
C SER A 126 -7.74 -2.72 37.36
N GLY A 127 -8.31 -1.74 36.65
CA GLY A 127 -8.13 -0.31 36.96
C GLY A 127 -6.76 0.27 36.62
N HIS A 128 -5.86 -0.48 35.98
CA HIS A 128 -4.57 0.04 35.51
C HIS A 128 -4.75 0.76 34.17
N LYS A 129 -4.73 2.10 34.21
CA LYS A 129 -4.69 2.95 33.00
C LYS A 129 -3.31 2.80 32.34
N SER A 130 -3.17 1.85 31.40
CA SER A 130 -2.05 1.92 30.45
C SER A 130 -2.37 3.04 29.45
N ASN A 131 -1.50 4.05 29.36
CA ASN A 131 -1.69 5.17 28.42
C ASN A 131 -1.40 4.80 26.96
N ASN A 132 -1.08 3.52 26.68
CA ASN A 132 -0.77 3.03 25.34
C ASN A 132 -1.94 2.22 24.77
N PRO A 133 -2.47 2.60 23.60
CA PRO A 133 -3.53 1.86 22.95
C PRO A 133 -3.05 0.47 22.50
N GLU A 134 -3.73 -0.58 22.95
CA GLU A 134 -3.53 -1.94 22.45
C GLU A 134 -4.33 -2.15 21.17
N PHE A 135 -3.68 -2.67 20.14
CA PHE A 135 -4.29 -2.95 18.84
C PHE A 135 -4.08 -4.41 18.42
N THR A 136 -4.97 -4.90 17.56
CA THR A 136 -4.80 -6.18 16.87
C THR A 136 -3.48 -6.18 16.10
N ASN A 137 -2.63 -7.19 16.35
CA ASN A 137 -1.30 -7.30 15.75
C ASN A 137 -1.33 -7.89 14.31
N LYS A 138 -2.35 -8.71 13.98
CA LYS A 138 -2.54 -9.31 12.64
C LYS A 138 -3.17 -8.33 11.64
N VAL A 139 -2.58 -7.16 11.53
CA VAL A 139 -2.92 -6.13 10.54
C VAL A 139 -1.80 -6.01 9.51
N ILE A 140 -2.05 -5.29 8.42
CA ILE A 140 -1.15 -5.14 7.28
C ILE A 140 -0.93 -6.48 6.55
N THR A 141 -1.00 -6.43 5.22
CA THR A 141 -0.64 -7.56 4.35
C THR A 141 0.81 -8.00 4.63
N LEU A 142 1.06 -9.32 4.75
CA LEU A 142 2.31 -9.90 5.28
C LEU A 142 3.60 -9.30 4.68
N TRP A 143 3.63 -9.06 3.36
CA TRP A 143 4.81 -8.56 2.65
C TRP A 143 5.20 -7.11 3.01
N TYR A 144 4.24 -6.33 3.52
CA TYR A 144 4.42 -4.95 3.94
C TYR A 144 4.40 -4.81 5.46
N ARG A 145 4.29 -5.91 6.21
CA ARG A 145 4.18 -5.91 7.66
C ARG A 145 5.55 -5.64 8.31
N PRO A 146 5.64 -4.69 9.25
CA PRO A 146 6.88 -4.35 9.93
C PRO A 146 7.32 -5.41 10.96
N PRO A 147 8.62 -5.44 11.32
CA PRO A 147 9.17 -6.43 12.22
C PRO A 147 8.56 -6.39 13.62
N GLU A 148 8.20 -5.21 14.16
CA GLU A 148 7.57 -5.12 15.49
C GLU A 148 6.23 -5.85 15.55
N LEU A 149 5.44 -5.76 14.48
CA LEU A 149 4.19 -6.51 14.39
C LEU A 149 4.47 -8.01 14.23
N LEU A 150 5.42 -8.39 13.37
CA LEU A 150 5.81 -9.78 13.22
C LEU A 150 6.39 -10.41 14.50
N LEU A 151 6.87 -9.60 15.44
CA LEU A 151 7.39 -10.01 16.75
C LEU A 151 6.35 -9.86 17.89
N GLY A 152 5.10 -9.56 17.54
CA GLY A 152 3.96 -9.60 18.45
C GLY A 152 3.66 -8.32 19.22
N GLU A 153 4.15 -7.16 18.77
CA GLU A 153 3.82 -5.86 19.37
C GLU A 153 2.34 -5.50 19.20
N THR A 154 1.67 -5.12 20.28
CA THR A 154 0.26 -4.66 20.25
C THR A 154 0.15 -3.17 20.48
N CYS A 155 1.18 -2.53 21.05
CA CYS A 155 1.27 -1.10 21.26
C CYS A 155 2.09 -0.46 20.14
N TYR A 156 1.44 -0.17 19.00
CA TYR A 156 2.10 0.41 17.84
C TYR A 156 1.44 1.71 17.39
N GLY A 157 2.20 2.53 16.65
CA GLY A 157 1.78 3.85 16.17
C GLY A 157 1.92 3.99 14.65
N THR A 158 2.08 5.22 14.20
CA THR A 158 2.18 5.58 12.78
C THR A 158 3.40 4.97 12.07
N ALA A 159 4.45 4.60 12.82
CA ALA A 159 5.67 4.00 12.28
C ALA A 159 5.43 2.71 11.46
N VAL A 160 4.33 1.99 11.69
CA VAL A 160 3.98 0.79 10.92
C VAL A 160 3.69 1.12 9.45
N ASP A 161 3.03 2.25 9.20
CA ASP A 161 2.73 2.71 7.84
C ASP A 161 4.01 3.15 7.11
N LEU A 162 4.99 3.73 7.83
CA LEU A 162 6.25 4.17 7.22
C LEU A 162 7.14 3.01 6.81
N TRP A 163 7.09 1.89 7.52
CA TRP A 163 7.72 0.65 7.05
C TRP A 163 7.09 0.17 5.75
N SER A 164 5.75 0.11 5.69
CA SER A 164 5.04 -0.29 4.49
C SER A 164 5.31 0.66 3.32
N ALA A 165 5.42 1.97 3.56
CA ALA A 165 5.83 2.95 2.56
C ALA A 165 7.26 2.71 2.04
N GLY A 166 8.19 2.30 2.92
CA GLY A 166 9.52 1.85 2.53
C GLY A 166 9.47 0.61 1.62
N CYS A 167 8.67 -0.39 1.96
CA CYS A 167 8.45 -1.56 1.12
C CYS A 167 7.88 -1.19 -0.26
N ILE A 168 6.92 -0.26 -0.32
CA ILE A 168 6.33 0.24 -1.57
C ILE A 168 7.37 0.99 -2.41
N LEU A 169 8.17 1.89 -1.81
CA LEU A 169 9.26 2.58 -2.50
C LEU A 169 10.24 1.57 -3.13
N ALA A 170 10.68 0.58 -2.35
CA ALA A 170 11.56 -0.47 -2.86
C ALA A 170 10.91 -1.26 -4.00
N GLU A 171 9.62 -1.58 -3.89
CA GLU A 171 8.89 -2.34 -4.89
C GLU A 171 8.74 -1.58 -6.21
N ILE A 172 8.46 -0.28 -6.17
CA ILE A 172 8.40 0.56 -7.37
C ILE A 172 9.76 0.56 -8.08
N ILE A 173 10.86 0.71 -7.34
CA ILE A 173 12.23 0.72 -7.89
C ILE A 173 12.60 -0.64 -8.49
N LEU A 174 12.32 -1.72 -7.76
CA LEU A 174 12.68 -3.08 -8.15
C LEU A 174 11.76 -3.66 -9.23
N GLY A 175 10.52 -3.17 -9.32
CA GLY A 175 9.45 -3.74 -10.11
C GLY A 175 8.84 -5.02 -9.51
N ARG A 176 9.16 -5.33 -8.24
CA ARG A 176 8.69 -6.52 -7.52
C ARG A 176 8.84 -6.31 -6.00
N PRO A 177 8.02 -6.98 -5.16
CA PRO A 177 8.10 -6.81 -3.71
C PRO A 177 9.49 -7.18 -3.16
N ILE A 178 9.97 -6.40 -2.19
CA ILE A 178 11.29 -6.60 -1.56
C ILE A 178 11.30 -7.79 -0.59
N PHE A 179 10.17 -8.04 0.08
CA PHE A 179 10.00 -9.17 1.01
C PHE A 179 8.76 -9.97 0.63
N THR A 180 8.92 -11.27 0.33
CA THR A 180 7.85 -12.15 -0.13
C THR A 180 7.75 -13.42 0.73
N GLY A 181 7.64 -13.25 2.05
CA GLY A 181 7.52 -14.36 2.98
C GLY A 181 6.19 -15.08 2.84
N LYS A 182 6.21 -16.40 3.05
CA LYS A 182 5.00 -17.25 3.05
C LYS A 182 4.37 -17.40 4.44
N THR A 183 5.17 -17.19 5.49
CA THR A 183 4.77 -17.20 6.89
C THR A 183 5.39 -16.01 7.62
N GLU A 184 4.93 -15.69 8.82
CA GLU A 184 5.49 -14.59 9.62
C GLU A 184 6.97 -14.81 9.95
N ILE A 185 7.36 -16.06 10.23
CA ILE A 185 8.75 -16.45 10.48
C ILE A 185 9.60 -16.30 9.20
N ASP A 186 9.08 -16.74 8.05
CA ASP A 186 9.77 -16.58 6.77
C ASP A 186 9.94 -15.10 6.38
N GLN A 187 8.89 -14.30 6.58
CA GLN A 187 8.94 -12.86 6.38
C GLN A 187 10.01 -12.20 7.26
N LEU A 188 10.10 -12.54 8.55
CA LEU A 188 11.16 -12.05 9.43
C LEU A 188 12.56 -12.45 8.95
N LYS A 189 12.73 -13.69 8.48
CA LYS A 189 14.03 -14.15 7.93
C LYS A 189 14.45 -13.29 6.73
N LEU A 190 13.53 -13.05 5.80
CA LEU A 190 13.78 -12.21 4.61
C LEU A 190 14.11 -10.76 4.99
N ILE A 191 13.41 -10.21 5.99
CA ILE A 191 13.72 -8.89 6.54
C ILE A 191 15.14 -8.86 7.10
N PHE A 192 15.49 -9.80 7.98
CA PHE A 192 16.82 -9.85 8.61
C PHE A 192 17.96 -10.17 7.63
N ASP A 193 17.67 -10.83 6.50
CA ASP A 193 18.65 -11.06 5.44
C ASP A 193 19.09 -9.77 4.73
N ILE A 194 18.23 -8.75 4.73
CA ILE A 194 18.45 -7.49 4.02
C ILE A 194 18.78 -6.36 4.99
N VAL A 195 17.98 -6.21 6.04
CA VAL A 195 18.07 -5.10 7.02
C VAL A 195 19.00 -5.47 8.18
N GLY A 196 19.39 -6.73 8.32
CA GLY A 196 20.18 -7.22 9.45
C GLY A 196 19.29 -7.67 10.62
N THR A 197 19.91 -8.34 11.59
CA THR A 197 19.22 -8.78 12.82
C THR A 197 19.22 -7.66 13.87
N PRO A 198 18.19 -7.57 14.73
CA PRO A 198 18.20 -6.61 15.82
C PRO A 198 19.35 -6.90 16.80
N THR A 199 20.02 -5.85 17.25
CA THR A 199 21.03 -5.85 18.31
C THR A 199 20.59 -4.84 19.38
N LYS A 200 21.28 -4.80 20.52
CA LYS A 200 20.99 -3.80 21.56
C LYS A 200 21.19 -2.37 21.06
N GLU A 201 22.13 -2.18 20.14
CA GLU A 201 22.50 -0.91 19.54
C GLU A 201 21.53 -0.49 18.42
N SER A 202 21.06 -1.44 17.61
CA SER A 202 20.12 -1.12 16.53
C SER A 202 18.68 -0.96 17.03
N TRP A 203 18.26 -1.82 17.97
CA TRP A 203 16.91 -1.81 18.53
C TRP A 203 16.92 -2.13 20.02
N GLU A 204 17.10 -1.10 20.84
CA GLU A 204 16.98 -1.25 22.29
C GLU A 204 15.60 -1.81 22.69
N GLY A 205 15.60 -2.86 23.52
CA GLY A 205 14.37 -3.47 24.04
C GLY A 205 13.68 -4.48 23.11
N PHE A 206 14.26 -4.82 21.95
CA PHE A 206 13.70 -5.84 21.05
C PHE A 206 13.42 -7.18 21.77
N ASN A 207 14.25 -7.54 22.75
CA ASN A 207 14.12 -8.76 23.56
C ASN A 207 12.88 -8.78 24.47
N LYS A 208 12.18 -7.65 24.64
CA LYS A 208 10.93 -7.55 25.41
C LYS A 208 9.70 -7.86 24.56
N LEU A 209 9.84 -7.88 23.23
CA LEU A 209 8.74 -8.18 22.31
C LEU A 209 8.20 -9.57 22.58
N LYS A 210 6.86 -9.70 22.53
CA LYS A 210 6.13 -10.88 23.01
C LYS A 210 6.72 -12.18 22.49
N LEU A 211 6.87 -12.32 21.17
CA LEU A 211 7.27 -13.58 20.54
C LEU A 211 8.75 -13.92 20.76
N ILE A 212 9.60 -12.93 21.04
CA ILE A 212 10.99 -13.17 21.44
C ILE A 212 11.03 -13.61 22.91
N ARG A 213 10.30 -12.92 23.78
CA ARG A 213 10.22 -13.22 25.21
C ARG A 213 9.63 -14.60 25.50
N THR A 214 8.66 -15.05 24.71
CA THR A 214 8.04 -16.39 24.84
C THR A 214 8.85 -17.50 24.17
N GLY A 215 9.92 -17.16 23.43
CA GLY A 215 10.76 -18.12 22.72
C GLY A 215 10.14 -18.68 21.44
N GLU A 216 9.00 -18.15 20.99
CA GLU A 216 8.36 -18.54 19.72
C GLU A 216 9.18 -18.08 18.50
N VAL A 217 9.93 -16.98 18.65
CA VAL A 217 10.87 -16.47 17.65
C VAL A 217 12.26 -16.32 18.26
N THR A 218 13.23 -17.01 17.68
CA THR A 218 14.64 -16.88 18.05
C THR A 218 15.39 -16.02 17.03
N ILE A 219 16.12 -15.01 17.50
CA ILE A 219 17.04 -14.25 16.65
C ILE A 219 18.27 -15.12 16.41
N GLY A 220 18.52 -15.44 15.14
CA GLY A 220 19.66 -16.26 14.72
C GLY A 220 20.99 -15.49 14.77
N LYS A 221 21.98 -15.98 14.02
CA LYS A 221 23.30 -15.33 13.89
C LYS A 221 23.16 -13.87 13.48
N ALA A 222 24.04 -13.03 14.02
CA ALA A 222 24.09 -11.61 13.67
C ALA A 222 24.25 -11.43 12.16
N LYS A 223 23.33 -10.67 11.56
CA LYS A 223 23.39 -10.25 10.15
C LYS A 223 23.53 -8.74 10.09
N GLN A 224 24.40 -8.28 9.20
CA GLN A 224 24.57 -6.85 8.92
C GLN A 224 23.52 -6.37 7.92
N PHE A 225 23.30 -5.05 7.90
CA PHE A 225 22.45 -4.38 6.93
C PHE A 225 23.13 -4.42 5.55
N ARG A 226 22.49 -5.06 4.57
CA ARG A 226 23.06 -5.37 3.25
C ARG A 226 22.18 -4.91 2.09
N LEU A 227 21.28 -3.95 2.33
CA LEU A 227 20.41 -3.39 1.28
C LEU A 227 21.24 -2.81 0.12
N ARG A 228 22.32 -2.08 0.44
CA ARG A 228 23.24 -1.54 -0.57
C ARG A 228 23.92 -2.64 -1.35
N GLU A 229 24.53 -3.61 -0.70
CA GLU A 229 25.21 -4.71 -1.37
C GLU A 229 24.27 -5.51 -2.28
N LYS A 230 23.07 -5.83 -1.80
CA LYS A 230 22.13 -6.70 -2.52
C LYS A 230 21.46 -6.02 -3.71
N TYR A 231 21.36 -4.70 -3.68
CA TYR A 231 20.59 -3.96 -4.68
C TYR A 231 21.35 -2.79 -5.32
N ALA A 232 22.63 -2.58 -5.02
CA ALA A 232 23.46 -1.51 -5.59
C ALA A 232 23.27 -1.42 -7.10
N GLU A 233 23.54 -2.50 -7.83
CA GLU A 233 23.44 -2.58 -9.29
C GLU A 233 22.05 -2.20 -9.82
N LYS A 234 20.99 -2.71 -9.17
CA LYS A 234 19.59 -2.46 -9.57
C LYS A 234 19.11 -1.05 -9.25
N PHE A 235 19.69 -0.42 -8.23
CA PHE A 235 19.44 0.98 -7.88
C PHE A 235 20.34 1.93 -8.70
N THR A 236 21.53 1.50 -9.16
CA THR A 236 22.44 2.30 -10.01
C THR A 236 21.99 2.44 -11.45
N GLU A 237 21.40 1.40 -12.05
CA GLU A 237 20.90 1.49 -13.43
C GLU A 237 19.64 2.36 -13.57
N ARG A 238 18.90 2.59 -12.47
CA ARG A 238 17.52 3.12 -12.52
C ARG A 238 17.32 4.51 -11.91
N MET A 239 18.24 5.01 -11.06
CA MET A 239 18.04 6.24 -10.28
C MET A 239 19.34 6.97 -9.91
N GLN A 240 19.21 8.20 -9.38
CA GLN A 240 20.24 8.84 -8.55
C GLN A 240 20.45 7.99 -7.27
N PRO A 241 21.41 7.05 -7.22
CA PRO A 241 21.28 5.82 -6.45
C PRO A 241 21.42 6.04 -4.94
N SER A 242 22.16 7.06 -4.53
CA SER A 242 22.56 7.23 -3.13
C SER A 242 21.45 7.82 -2.26
N SER A 243 20.63 8.73 -2.81
CA SER A 243 19.63 9.46 -2.02
C SER A 243 18.33 8.68 -1.84
N ALA A 244 17.85 7.95 -2.87
CA ALA A 244 16.69 7.06 -2.76
C ALA A 244 16.95 5.92 -1.77
N LEU A 245 18.12 5.29 -1.88
CA LEU A 245 18.55 4.21 -1.00
C LEU A 245 18.74 4.69 0.45
N SER A 246 19.27 5.90 0.63
CA SER A 246 19.36 6.54 1.94
C SER A 246 17.99 6.81 2.55
N LEU A 247 16.99 7.23 1.76
CA LEU A 247 15.61 7.38 2.27
C LEU A 247 15.04 6.01 2.67
N LEU A 248 15.23 5.01 1.81
CA LEU A 248 14.75 3.66 2.05
C LEU A 248 15.35 3.04 3.33
N GLU A 249 16.63 3.27 3.60
CA GLU A 249 17.29 2.91 4.87
C GLU A 249 16.59 3.50 6.09
N LYS A 250 16.13 4.75 6.01
CA LYS A 250 15.43 5.43 7.10
C LYS A 250 13.97 4.97 7.29
N LEU A 251 13.32 4.54 6.21
CA LEU A 251 11.97 3.97 6.25
C LEU A 251 11.97 2.50 6.71
N LEU A 252 13.02 1.74 6.38
CA LEU A 252 13.21 0.34 6.77
C LEU A 252 14.07 0.17 8.04
N GLU A 253 14.10 1.18 8.91
CA GLU A 253 14.73 1.08 10.23
C GLU A 253 13.96 0.07 11.10
N LEU A 254 14.68 -0.89 11.71
CA LEU A 254 14.05 -1.94 12.52
C LEU A 254 13.36 -1.36 13.75
N ASN A 255 14.05 -0.46 14.46
CA ASN A 255 13.51 0.17 15.65
C ASN A 255 12.46 1.22 15.25
N PRO A 256 11.17 1.03 15.58
CA PRO A 256 10.10 1.95 15.17
C PRO A 256 10.27 3.36 15.74
N THR A 257 11.00 3.53 16.85
CA THR A 257 11.27 4.86 17.44
C THR A 257 12.36 5.65 16.70
N ARG A 258 13.24 4.96 15.96
CA ARG A 258 14.29 5.56 15.14
C ARG A 258 13.87 5.69 13.67
N ARG A 259 12.81 4.97 13.27
CA ARG A 259 12.23 5.02 11.93
C ARG A 259 11.72 6.42 11.64
N PHE A 260 11.97 6.89 10.43
CA PHE A 260 11.53 8.22 10.04
C PHE A 260 10.01 8.36 10.13
N THR A 261 9.56 9.52 10.60
CA THR A 261 8.18 9.97 10.43
C THR A 261 7.97 10.44 8.99
N ALA A 262 6.71 10.54 8.54
CA ALA A 262 6.39 11.07 7.21
C ALA A 262 6.98 12.47 6.99
N LYS A 263 6.84 13.37 7.97
CA LYS A 263 7.47 14.70 7.99
C LYS A 263 9.00 14.66 7.80
N ASN A 264 9.69 13.79 8.55
CA ASN A 264 11.16 13.68 8.43
C ASN A 264 11.57 13.08 7.07
N ALA A 265 10.78 12.14 6.54
CA ALA A 265 10.99 11.56 5.22
C ALA A 265 10.82 12.61 4.10
N LEU A 266 9.82 13.47 4.17
CA LEU A 266 9.62 14.58 3.23
C LEU A 266 10.76 15.60 3.26
N GLY A 267 11.38 15.81 4.43
CA GLY A 267 12.58 16.65 4.59
C GLY A 267 13.89 16.00 4.14
N HIS A 268 13.86 14.76 3.62
CA HIS A 268 15.07 14.03 3.25
C HIS A 268 15.68 14.56 1.93
N ARG A 269 17.02 14.48 1.80
CA ARG A 269 17.79 14.90 0.61
C ARG A 269 17.30 14.31 -0.71
N TYR A 270 16.60 13.17 -0.67
CA TYR A 270 16.02 12.53 -1.86
C TYR A 270 15.07 13.46 -2.63
N PHE A 271 14.29 14.27 -1.91
CA PHE A 271 13.36 15.24 -2.51
C PHE A 271 14.00 16.59 -2.83
N GLN A 272 15.24 16.81 -2.39
CA GLN A 272 16.00 18.05 -2.58
C GLN A 272 17.12 17.91 -3.63
N THR A 273 17.27 16.73 -4.23
CA THR A 273 18.30 16.46 -5.24
C THR A 273 17.67 16.40 -6.62
N GLU A 274 18.28 17.10 -7.58
CA GLU A 274 17.88 17.08 -8.98
C GLU A 274 17.99 15.67 -9.60
N PRO A 275 17.09 15.29 -10.52
CA PRO A 275 15.92 16.06 -10.94
C PRO A 275 14.83 16.09 -9.86
N MET A 276 14.33 17.26 -9.48
CA MET A 276 13.25 17.37 -8.49
C MET A 276 11.91 16.89 -9.07
N ALA A 277 11.07 16.30 -8.22
CA ALA A 277 9.70 16.02 -8.61
C ALA A 277 8.92 17.34 -8.80
N PRO A 278 8.14 17.50 -9.89
CA PRO A 278 7.34 18.69 -10.07
C PRO A 278 6.27 18.79 -8.98
N GLU A 279 5.87 20.02 -8.64
CA GLU A 279 4.74 20.25 -7.72
C GLU A 279 3.43 19.72 -8.29
N ASP A 280 3.22 19.90 -9.60
CA ASP A 280 2.09 19.35 -10.34
C ASP A 280 2.49 18.02 -11.01
N PRO A 281 1.96 16.87 -10.55
CA PRO A 281 2.27 15.56 -11.13
C PRO A 281 1.92 15.44 -12.61
N SER A 282 0.98 16.24 -13.13
CA SER A 282 0.59 16.20 -14.55
C SER A 282 1.72 16.58 -15.51
N ARG A 283 2.78 17.24 -14.99
CA ARG A 283 4.01 17.56 -15.74
C ARG A 283 4.91 16.35 -15.98
N LEU A 284 4.62 15.20 -15.38
CA LEU A 284 5.34 13.93 -15.56
C LEU A 284 4.97 13.19 -16.85
N GLY A 285 4.08 13.78 -17.66
CA GLY A 285 3.49 13.15 -18.82
C GLY A 285 2.26 12.33 -18.45
N ARG A 286 1.89 11.41 -19.34
CA ARG A 286 0.77 10.50 -19.12
C ARG A 286 1.23 9.06 -19.02
N ILE A 287 0.54 8.29 -18.19
CA ILE A 287 0.61 6.84 -18.21
C ILE A 287 -0.11 6.39 -19.49
N ASP A 288 0.66 6.16 -20.56
CA ASP A 288 0.16 5.60 -21.82
C ASP A 288 0.57 4.12 -21.91
N ILE A 289 -0.43 3.25 -21.83
CA ILE A 289 -0.25 1.79 -21.88
C ILE A 289 -1.07 1.23 -23.07
N GLY A 290 -1.02 1.91 -24.21
CA GLY A 290 -1.47 1.34 -25.49
C GLY A 290 -2.99 1.26 -25.67
N GLY A 291 -3.75 2.22 -25.14
CA GLY A 291 -5.18 2.39 -25.45
C GLY A 291 -6.16 1.46 -24.71
N GLU A 292 -5.70 0.65 -23.76
CA GLU A 292 -6.59 -0.15 -22.90
C GLU A 292 -7.11 0.64 -21.69
N ALA A 293 -8.36 0.36 -21.29
CA ALA A 293 -8.97 0.92 -20.08
C ALA A 293 -8.18 0.53 -18.81
N GLY A 294 -8.19 1.43 -17.82
CA GLY A 294 -7.39 1.41 -16.58
C GLY A 294 -6.97 0.06 -16.00
N PHE A 295 -5.73 -0.02 -15.52
CA PHE A 295 -5.09 -1.25 -15.04
C PHE A 295 -5.19 -1.37 -13.52
N HIS A 296 -6.18 -2.14 -13.06
CA HIS A 296 -6.34 -2.51 -11.66
C HIS A 296 -5.86 -3.93 -11.38
N GLU A 297 -5.39 -4.21 -10.16
CA GLU A 297 -5.03 -5.55 -9.69
C GLU A 297 -6.14 -6.57 -9.99
N PHE A 298 -7.41 -6.17 -9.80
CA PHE A 298 -8.57 -7.00 -10.13
C PHE A 298 -8.58 -7.43 -11.60
N GLN A 299 -8.35 -6.47 -12.51
CA GLN A 299 -8.34 -6.73 -13.94
C GLN A 299 -7.14 -7.59 -14.33
N THR A 300 -5.96 -7.32 -13.77
CA THR A 300 -4.75 -8.11 -14.05
C THR A 300 -4.86 -9.53 -13.51
N LYS A 301 -5.38 -9.73 -12.29
CA LYS A 301 -5.68 -11.06 -11.73
C LYS A 301 -6.71 -11.80 -12.58
N LYS A 302 -7.75 -11.11 -13.06
CA LYS A 302 -8.76 -11.70 -13.95
C LYS A 302 -8.14 -12.15 -15.27
N ARG A 303 -7.37 -11.29 -15.94
CA ARG A 303 -6.66 -11.63 -17.19
C ARG A 303 -5.70 -12.79 -17.00
N ARG A 304 -4.92 -12.83 -15.91
CA ARG A 304 -4.02 -13.95 -15.60
C ARG A 304 -4.78 -15.26 -15.37
N ARG A 305 -5.95 -15.20 -14.72
CA ARG A 305 -6.82 -16.38 -14.56
C ARG A 305 -7.36 -16.86 -15.91
N GLU A 306 -7.86 -15.95 -16.74
CA GLU A 306 -8.37 -16.26 -18.08
C GLU A 306 -7.26 -16.80 -19.00
N ALA A 307 -6.08 -16.19 -18.98
CA ALA A 307 -4.89 -16.64 -19.69
C ALA A 307 -4.49 -18.06 -19.26
N LYS A 308 -4.51 -18.37 -17.95
CA LYS A 308 -4.24 -19.73 -17.45
C LYS A 308 -5.26 -20.74 -17.94
N VAL A 309 -6.54 -20.36 -18.04
CA VAL A 309 -7.59 -21.25 -18.58
C VAL A 309 -7.34 -21.55 -20.06
N VAL A 310 -7.00 -20.54 -20.86
CA VAL A 310 -6.67 -20.73 -22.28
C VAL A 310 -5.39 -21.55 -22.45
N ALA A 311 -4.35 -21.25 -21.68
CA ALA A 311 -3.08 -21.96 -21.74
C ALA A 311 -3.20 -23.43 -21.34
N LYS A 312 -3.99 -23.75 -20.29
CA LYS A 312 -4.30 -25.14 -19.93
C LYS A 312 -5.03 -25.88 -21.05
N LYS A 313 -5.95 -25.21 -21.75
CA LYS A 313 -6.62 -25.82 -22.90
C LYS A 313 -5.63 -26.15 -24.03
N ALA A 314 -4.70 -25.23 -24.34
CA ALA A 314 -3.67 -25.47 -25.33
C ALA A 314 -2.74 -26.65 -24.96
N GLU A 315 -2.39 -26.76 -23.67
CA GLU A 315 -1.63 -27.89 -23.13
C GLU A 315 -2.40 -29.23 -23.29
N GLU A 316 -3.70 -29.24 -22.95
CA GLU A 316 -4.58 -30.39 -23.11
C GLU A 316 -4.75 -30.80 -24.58
N ASP A 317 -4.95 -29.84 -25.48
CA ASP A 317 -5.07 -30.09 -26.93
C ASP A 317 -3.75 -30.68 -27.48
N ALA A 318 -2.59 -30.17 -27.05
CA ALA A 318 -1.28 -30.73 -27.40
C ALA A 318 -1.11 -32.17 -26.89
N LYS A 319 -1.58 -32.44 -25.67
CA LYS A 319 -1.57 -33.79 -25.09
C LYS A 319 -2.44 -34.77 -25.89
N VAL A 320 -3.63 -34.35 -26.32
CA VAL A 320 -4.53 -35.16 -27.17
C VAL A 320 -3.89 -35.45 -28.52
N MET A 321 -3.10 -34.52 -29.07
CA MET A 321 -2.33 -34.70 -30.31
C MET A 321 -1.07 -35.57 -30.16
N GLY A 322 -0.84 -36.19 -28.99
CA GLY A 322 0.32 -37.06 -28.76
C GLY A 322 1.65 -36.32 -28.68
N LYS A 323 1.63 -35.01 -28.39
CA LYS A 323 2.85 -34.19 -28.27
C LYS A 323 3.64 -34.57 -27.00
N SER A 324 4.96 -34.37 -27.05
CA SER A 324 5.83 -34.62 -25.90
C SER A 324 5.52 -33.67 -24.73
N SER A 325 5.99 -34.00 -23.53
CA SER A 325 5.80 -33.14 -22.35
C SER A 325 6.40 -31.73 -22.55
N ASP A 326 7.51 -31.63 -23.27
CA ASP A 326 8.13 -30.33 -23.56
C ASP A 326 7.28 -29.51 -24.53
N GLN A 327 6.71 -30.16 -25.54
CA GLN A 327 5.81 -29.51 -26.51
C GLN A 327 4.47 -29.09 -25.87
N GLN A 328 3.97 -29.84 -24.89
CA GLN A 328 2.79 -29.45 -24.10
C GLN A 328 3.07 -28.18 -23.29
N LYS A 329 4.23 -28.13 -22.63
CA LYS A 329 4.67 -26.95 -21.87
C LYS A 329 4.88 -25.74 -22.77
N GLU A 330 5.48 -25.93 -23.95
CA GLU A 330 5.66 -24.86 -24.93
C GLU A 330 4.32 -24.30 -25.41
N ALA A 331 3.34 -25.17 -25.71
CA ALA A 331 1.99 -24.76 -26.07
C ALA A 331 1.28 -23.97 -24.96
N PHE A 332 1.48 -24.35 -23.68
CA PHE A 332 1.01 -23.58 -22.54
C PHE A 332 1.64 -22.18 -22.51
N ASP A 333 2.98 -22.11 -22.55
CA ASP A 333 3.73 -20.87 -22.41
C ASP A 333 3.49 -19.89 -23.57
N GLU A 334 3.31 -20.41 -24.79
CA GLU A 334 2.93 -19.63 -25.98
C GLU A 334 1.51 -19.06 -25.85
N ALA A 335 0.52 -19.91 -25.58
CA ALA A 335 -0.88 -19.49 -25.43
C ALA A 335 -1.06 -18.50 -24.26
N TYR A 336 -0.35 -18.71 -23.16
CA TYR A 336 -0.35 -17.81 -22.00
C TYR A 336 0.20 -16.43 -22.36
N ARG A 337 1.38 -16.37 -23.01
CA ARG A 337 1.98 -15.10 -23.46
C ARG A 337 1.13 -14.39 -24.51
N HIS A 338 0.60 -15.13 -25.47
CA HIS A 338 -0.26 -14.60 -26.52
C HIS A 338 -1.54 -13.95 -25.96
N TYR A 339 -2.21 -14.61 -25.00
CA TYR A 339 -3.41 -14.07 -24.37
C TYR A 339 -3.11 -12.78 -23.60
N LEU A 340 -2.00 -12.74 -22.86
CA LEU A 340 -1.61 -11.55 -22.11
C LEU A 340 -1.24 -10.37 -23.04
N ALA A 341 -0.65 -10.65 -24.21
CA ALA A 341 -0.30 -9.63 -25.20
C ALA A 341 -1.51 -9.05 -25.94
N THR A 342 -2.57 -9.85 -26.15
CA THR A 342 -3.72 -9.47 -27.00
C THR A 342 -5.00 -9.17 -26.22
N GLY A 343 -5.00 -9.29 -24.89
CA GLY A 343 -6.19 -9.08 -24.05
C GLY A 343 -7.35 -10.01 -24.37
N GLY A 344 -7.10 -11.12 -25.06
CA GLY A 344 -8.12 -12.06 -25.51
C GLY A 344 -9.04 -11.55 -26.64
N LEU A 345 -8.68 -10.46 -27.34
CA LEU A 345 -9.49 -9.87 -28.42
C LEU A 345 -9.78 -10.86 -29.55
N GLU A 346 -8.83 -11.72 -29.93
CA GLU A 346 -9.03 -12.72 -30.99
C GLU A 346 -9.91 -13.90 -30.57
N SER A 347 -9.88 -14.27 -29.28
CA SER A 347 -10.68 -15.39 -28.75
C SER A 347 -12.19 -15.13 -28.80
N LYS A 348 -12.61 -13.85 -28.90
CA LYS A 348 -14.01 -13.46 -29.08
C LYS A 348 -14.45 -13.50 -30.54
N ILE A 349 -13.53 -13.40 -31.50
CA ILE A 349 -13.84 -13.39 -32.94
C ILE A 349 -14.14 -14.81 -33.45
N GLN A 350 -13.63 -15.86 -32.78
CA GLN A 350 -13.88 -17.26 -33.13
C GLN A 350 -15.03 -17.93 -32.36
N ARG A 351 -16.07 -17.20 -31.92
CA ARG A 351 -17.33 -17.88 -31.58
C ARG A 351 -18.09 -18.16 -32.89
N PRO A 352 -18.22 -19.43 -33.34
CA PRO A 352 -19.02 -19.72 -34.51
C PRO A 352 -20.45 -19.28 -34.23
N LYS A 353 -21.01 -18.45 -35.12
CA LYS A 353 -22.46 -18.20 -35.15
C LYS A 353 -23.13 -19.57 -35.23
N LYS A 354 -23.83 -19.98 -34.16
CA LYS A 354 -24.78 -21.09 -34.23
C LYS A 354 -25.73 -20.78 -35.39
N ARG A 355 -25.57 -21.51 -36.50
CA ARG A 355 -26.59 -21.60 -37.54
C ARG A 355 -27.85 -22.11 -36.85
N MET A 356 -28.83 -21.22 -36.65
CA MET A 356 -30.21 -21.65 -36.45
C MET A 356 -30.68 -22.16 -37.81
N SER A 357 -30.71 -23.47 -38.00
CA SER A 357 -31.51 -24.08 -39.05
C SER A 357 -32.96 -24.13 -38.57
N ARG A 358 -33.85 -23.64 -39.44
CA ARG A 358 -35.30 -23.88 -39.38
C ARG A 358 -35.62 -25.36 -39.46
#